data_AF-A0A7U9RI77-F1
#
_entry.id   AF-A0A7U9RI77-F1
#
_cell.length_a   1.000
_cell.length_b   1.000
_cell.length_c   1.000
_cell.angle_alpha   90.00
_cell.angle_beta   90.00
_cell.angle_gamma   90.00
#
_symmetry.space_group_name_H-M   'P 1'
#
loop_
_entity.id
_entity.type
_entity.pdbx_description
1 polymer ?
#
loop_
_entity_poly.entity_id
_entity_poly.type
_entity_poly.pdbx_seq_one_letter_code
_entity_poly.pdbx_strand_id
1 'polypeptide(L)'
;MLFLIDYENVGIAGMKGCDYLDGQDHVIIFYSESSKHMEQRALEDITASRCTFEICKLCKPGKNALDFYIASKLGELTGQGQEGTAVIISNDSGFQAVRDYWEKRAARKRRVLVSPSIEDGIISGNENNERTAELRRLRQKLGIGAYYSNYKEEKRIRTVLQKLFEGTEFESRIEEIQNMIEGKEKSAKIIYLSSLRLFGRKNGLEVYNTIKSSGELQRAKGI
;
A
#
# COMPACT_ATOMS: atom_id res chain seq x y z
N MET A 1 1.10 -6.50 -15.05
CA MET A 1 -0.25 -7.14 -15.02
C MET A 1 -1.18 -6.46 -16.03
N LEU A 2 -2.26 -7.11 -16.48
CA LEU A 2 -3.31 -6.45 -17.30
C LEU A 2 -4.50 -6.08 -16.42
N PHE A 3 -4.86 -4.81 -16.34
CA PHE A 3 -6.02 -4.29 -15.62
C PHE A 3 -7.10 -3.82 -16.60
N LEU A 4 -8.27 -4.44 -16.53
CA LEU A 4 -9.46 -4.11 -17.31
C LEU A 4 -10.47 -3.48 -16.36
N ILE A 5 -10.62 -2.16 -16.40
CA ILE A 5 -11.36 -1.41 -15.38
C ILE A 5 -12.76 -1.09 -15.88
N ASP A 6 -13.76 -1.66 -15.23
CA ASP A 6 -15.18 -1.35 -15.42
C ASP A 6 -15.55 -0.09 -14.65
N TYR A 7 -15.14 1.08 -15.17
CA TYR A 7 -15.26 2.35 -14.45
C TYR A 7 -16.72 2.79 -14.26
N GLU A 8 -17.66 2.29 -15.08
CA GLU A 8 -19.10 2.49 -14.85
C GLU A 8 -19.54 1.83 -13.53
N ASN A 9 -19.03 0.64 -13.23
CA ASN A 9 -19.42 -0.11 -12.05
C ASN A 9 -18.71 0.34 -10.76
N VAL A 10 -17.41 0.62 -10.83
CA VAL A 10 -16.58 0.84 -9.62
C VAL A 10 -16.29 2.31 -9.34
N GLY A 11 -16.39 3.18 -10.36
CA GLY A 11 -16.02 4.59 -10.26
C GLY A 11 -14.63 4.79 -9.63
N ILE A 12 -14.51 5.80 -8.77
CA ILE A 12 -13.24 6.13 -8.10
C ILE A 12 -12.73 5.02 -7.17
N ALA A 13 -13.61 4.22 -6.58
CA ALA A 13 -13.21 3.15 -5.66
C ALA A 13 -12.37 2.08 -6.38
N GLY A 14 -12.63 1.84 -7.68
CA GLY A 14 -11.82 0.93 -8.49
C GLY A 14 -10.40 1.42 -8.73
N MET A 15 -10.19 2.73 -8.69
CA MET A 15 -8.89 3.36 -8.94
C MET A 15 -7.98 3.35 -7.71
N LYS A 16 -8.46 2.87 -6.55
CA LYS A 16 -7.62 2.73 -5.36
C LYS A 16 -6.41 1.84 -5.66
N GLY A 17 -5.21 2.36 -5.42
CA GLY A 17 -3.94 1.69 -5.71
C GLY A 17 -3.30 2.04 -7.06
N CYS A 18 -3.78 3.07 -7.78
CA CYS A 18 -3.12 3.55 -9.01
C CYS A 18 -1.65 3.94 -8.79
N ASP A 19 -1.32 4.43 -7.60
CA ASP A 19 0.03 4.80 -7.17
C ASP A 19 0.99 3.60 -7.07
N TYR A 20 0.48 2.36 -7.13
CA TYR A 20 1.27 1.12 -7.15
C TYR A 20 1.40 0.50 -8.55
N LEU A 21 0.86 1.15 -9.58
CA LEU A 21 1.10 0.76 -10.97
C LEU A 21 2.56 1.00 -11.33
N ASP A 22 3.08 0.20 -12.27
CA ASP A 22 4.42 0.37 -12.81
C ASP A 22 4.44 0.20 -14.34
N GLY A 23 5.61 0.45 -14.95
CA GLY A 23 5.79 0.41 -16.40
C GLY A 23 5.55 -0.97 -17.05
N GLN A 24 5.41 -2.05 -16.28
CA GLN A 24 5.10 -3.39 -16.78
C GLN A 24 3.59 -3.68 -16.79
N ASP A 25 2.77 -2.76 -16.28
CA ASP A 25 1.33 -2.89 -16.33
C ASP A 25 0.73 -2.39 -17.63
N HIS A 26 -0.43 -2.95 -17.95
CA HIS A 26 -1.31 -2.48 -19.01
C HIS A 26 -2.66 -2.18 -18.38
N VAL A 27 -3.09 -0.92 -18.39
CA VAL A 27 -4.36 -0.44 -17.86
C VAL A 27 -5.28 -0.05 -19.00
N ILE A 28 -6.50 -0.58 -18.98
CA ILE A 28 -7.56 -0.22 -19.92
C ILE A 28 -8.79 0.22 -19.13
N ILE A 29 -9.21 1.47 -19.31
CA ILE A 29 -10.41 2.00 -18.66
C ILE A 29 -11.60 1.90 -19.62
N PHE A 30 -12.61 1.12 -19.22
CA PHE A 30 -13.89 1.00 -19.91
C PHE A 30 -14.89 1.91 -19.22
N TYR A 31 -15.54 2.78 -20.00
CA TYR A 31 -16.48 3.75 -19.48
C TYR A 31 -17.59 4.09 -20.48
N SER A 32 -18.69 4.63 -19.99
CA SER A 32 -19.81 5.10 -20.81
C SER A 32 -20.01 6.61 -20.64
N GLU A 33 -20.97 7.17 -21.36
CA GLU A 33 -21.30 8.60 -21.26
C GLU A 33 -21.74 9.01 -19.84
N SER A 34 -22.37 8.10 -19.08
CA SER A 34 -22.81 8.35 -17.70
C SER A 34 -21.65 8.34 -16.68
N SER A 35 -20.51 7.72 -17.01
CA SER A 35 -19.32 7.64 -16.15
C SER A 35 -18.06 8.17 -16.87
N LYS A 36 -18.14 9.38 -17.43
CA LYS A 36 -17.06 9.97 -18.25
C LYS A 36 -16.05 10.84 -17.50
N HIS A 37 -16.26 11.06 -16.20
CA HIS A 37 -15.41 11.91 -15.39
C HIS A 37 -14.64 11.07 -14.37
N MET A 38 -13.34 11.28 -14.33
CA MET A 38 -12.42 10.68 -13.37
C MET A 38 -11.69 11.79 -12.62
N GLU A 39 -11.34 11.52 -11.35
CA GLU A 39 -10.51 12.45 -10.58
C GLU A 39 -9.14 12.61 -11.23
N GLN A 40 -8.67 13.86 -11.28
CA GLN A 40 -7.36 14.21 -11.85
C GLN A 40 -6.23 13.38 -11.25
N ARG A 41 -6.26 13.14 -9.92
CA ARG A 41 -5.25 12.34 -9.21
C ARG A 41 -5.08 10.94 -9.83
N ALA A 42 -6.17 10.25 -10.14
CA ALA A 42 -6.08 8.90 -10.70
C ALA A 42 -5.42 8.90 -12.09
N LEU A 43 -5.71 9.91 -12.92
CA LEU A 43 -5.07 10.08 -14.23
C LEU A 43 -3.58 10.44 -14.08
N GLU A 44 -3.23 11.28 -13.12
CA GLU A 44 -1.84 11.63 -12.80
C GLU A 44 -1.05 10.41 -12.30
N ASP A 45 -1.62 9.61 -11.40
CA ASP A 45 -0.98 8.39 -10.89
C ASP A 45 -0.73 7.37 -12.02
N ILE A 46 -1.73 7.12 -12.87
CA ILE A 46 -1.60 6.21 -14.03
C ILE A 46 -0.49 6.70 -14.96
N THR A 47 -0.48 7.99 -15.31
CA THR A 47 0.52 8.52 -16.24
C THR A 47 1.92 8.57 -15.62
N ALA A 48 2.04 8.88 -14.32
CA ALA A 48 3.30 8.86 -13.58
C ALA A 48 3.91 7.45 -13.50
N SER A 49 3.08 6.40 -13.44
CA SER A 49 3.54 5.00 -13.41
C SER A 49 4.26 4.54 -14.67
N ARG A 50 4.03 5.24 -15.80
CA ARG A 50 4.52 4.87 -17.15
C ARG A 50 4.01 3.51 -17.65
N CYS A 51 2.92 3.00 -17.08
CA CYS A 51 2.24 1.82 -17.60
C CYS A 51 1.71 2.06 -19.03
N THR A 52 1.38 0.98 -19.75
CA THR A 52 0.61 1.12 -20.99
C THR A 52 -0.81 1.51 -20.63
N PHE A 53 -1.31 2.62 -21.18
CA PHE A 53 -2.62 3.17 -20.82
C PHE A 53 -3.53 3.33 -22.04
N GLU A 54 -4.68 2.65 -22.03
CA GLU A 54 -5.73 2.71 -23.06
C GLU A 54 -7.09 3.09 -22.45
N ILE A 55 -7.96 3.67 -23.28
CA ILE A 55 -9.36 3.94 -22.93
C ILE A 55 -10.30 3.26 -23.92
N CYS A 56 -11.46 2.83 -23.44
CA CYS A 56 -12.50 2.20 -24.25
C CYS A 56 -13.87 2.78 -23.88
N LYS A 57 -14.33 3.75 -24.68
CA LYS A 57 -15.65 4.36 -24.51
C LYS A 57 -16.73 3.49 -25.15
N LEU A 58 -17.78 3.20 -24.39
CA LEU A 58 -18.97 2.51 -24.89
C LEU A 58 -19.66 3.36 -25.98
N CYS A 59 -19.79 2.79 -27.18
CA CYS A 59 -20.37 3.51 -28.32
C CYS A 59 -21.91 3.59 -28.25
N LYS A 60 -22.56 2.51 -27.80
CA LYS A 60 -24.01 2.43 -27.67
C LYS A 60 -24.36 1.85 -26.30
N PRO A 61 -25.20 2.53 -25.49
CA PRO A 61 -25.64 1.99 -24.22
C PRO A 61 -26.53 0.77 -24.44
N GLY A 62 -26.46 -0.16 -23.51
CA GLY A 62 -27.25 -1.38 -23.52
C GLY A 62 -27.00 -2.14 -22.23
N LYS A 63 -27.95 -2.97 -21.83
CA LYS A 63 -27.80 -3.82 -20.65
C LYS A 63 -26.54 -4.68 -20.81
N ASN A 64 -25.60 -4.56 -19.87
CA ASN A 64 -24.34 -5.29 -19.83
C ASN A 64 -23.42 -5.06 -21.04
N ALA A 65 -23.63 -3.96 -21.79
CA ALA A 65 -22.87 -3.71 -23.01
C ALA A 65 -21.38 -3.51 -22.73
N LEU A 66 -21.03 -2.90 -21.60
CA LEU A 66 -19.64 -2.71 -21.18
C LEU A 66 -18.96 -4.04 -20.81
N ASP A 67 -19.68 -4.97 -20.18
CA ASP A 67 -19.18 -6.31 -19.86
C ASP A 67 -18.74 -7.06 -21.12
N PHE A 68 -19.52 -6.95 -22.20
CA PHE A 68 -19.17 -7.54 -23.49
C PHE A 68 -17.92 -6.90 -24.09
N TYR A 69 -17.72 -5.59 -23.93
CA TYR A 69 -16.49 -4.91 -24.38
C TYR A 69 -15.27 -5.42 -23.61
N ILE A 70 -15.38 -5.53 -22.28
CA ILE A 70 -14.32 -6.03 -21.41
C ILE A 70 -13.95 -7.48 -21.78
N ALA A 71 -14.94 -8.37 -21.87
CA ALA A 71 -14.72 -9.77 -22.22
C ALA A 71 -14.10 -9.92 -23.62
N SER A 72 -14.56 -9.13 -24.59
CA SER A 72 -14.05 -9.14 -25.97
C SER A 72 -12.61 -8.64 -26.04
N LYS A 73 -12.29 -7.51 -25.39
CA LYS A 73 -10.93 -6.95 -25.37
C LYS A 73 -9.95 -7.88 -24.65
N LEU A 74 -10.37 -8.53 -23.56
CA LEU A 74 -9.57 -9.59 -22.93
C LEU A 74 -9.25 -10.72 -23.92
N GLY A 75 -10.25 -11.17 -24.68
CA GLY A 75 -10.07 -12.17 -25.73
C GLY A 75 -9.12 -11.72 -26.84
N GLU A 76 -9.31 -10.50 -27.34
CA GLU A 76 -8.46 -9.88 -28.37
C GLU A 76 -6.98 -9.86 -27.94
N LEU A 77 -6.69 -9.29 -26.76
CA LEU A 77 -5.34 -9.18 -26.23
C LEU A 77 -4.72 -10.55 -25.96
N THR A 78 -5.51 -11.50 -25.44
CA THR A 78 -5.04 -12.87 -25.27
C THR A 78 -4.69 -13.52 -26.61
N GLY A 79 -5.52 -13.31 -27.64
CA GLY A 79 -5.31 -13.82 -28.99
C GLY A 79 -4.09 -13.21 -29.69
N GLN A 80 -3.75 -11.97 -29.38
CA GLN A 80 -2.53 -11.28 -29.82
C GLN A 80 -1.26 -11.76 -29.08
N GLY A 81 -1.40 -12.70 -28.14
CA GLY A 81 -0.28 -13.29 -27.41
C GLY A 81 0.08 -12.55 -26.12
N GLN A 82 -0.75 -11.61 -25.64
CA GLN A 82 -0.49 -10.97 -24.36
C GLN A 82 -0.61 -11.99 -23.22
N GLU A 83 0.49 -12.17 -22.49
CA GLU A 83 0.59 -13.13 -21.38
C GLU A 83 0.38 -12.46 -20.02
N GLY A 84 0.53 -13.24 -18.95
CA GLY A 84 0.42 -12.77 -17.57
C GLY A 84 -1.01 -12.70 -17.04
N THR A 85 -1.10 -12.33 -15.75
CA THR A 85 -2.37 -12.23 -15.01
C THR A 85 -3.20 -11.06 -15.54
N ALA A 86 -4.46 -11.35 -15.90
CA ALA A 86 -5.46 -10.32 -16.16
C ALA A 86 -6.33 -10.12 -14.92
N VAL A 87 -6.67 -8.88 -14.61
CA VAL A 87 -7.53 -8.50 -13.50
C VAL A 87 -8.64 -7.61 -14.04
N ILE A 88 -9.87 -8.05 -13.86
CA ILE A 88 -11.05 -7.25 -14.13
C ILE A 88 -11.39 -6.50 -12.85
N ILE A 89 -11.36 -5.16 -12.91
CA ILE A 89 -11.74 -4.31 -11.79
C ILE A 89 -13.23 -4.01 -11.88
N SER A 90 -14.03 -4.79 -11.16
CA SER A 90 -15.49 -4.68 -11.11
C SER A 90 -16.03 -5.33 -9.83
N ASN A 91 -17.15 -4.82 -9.32
CA ASN A 91 -17.96 -5.47 -8.29
C ASN A 91 -19.02 -6.41 -8.89
N ASP A 92 -19.15 -6.48 -10.22
CA ASP A 92 -20.14 -7.35 -10.84
C ASP A 92 -19.71 -8.83 -10.79
N SER A 93 -20.53 -9.63 -10.10
CA SER A 93 -20.41 -11.09 -10.06
C SER A 93 -20.56 -11.76 -11.43
N GLY A 94 -21.11 -11.09 -12.44
CA GLY A 94 -21.20 -11.58 -13.82
C GLY A 94 -19.83 -11.92 -14.41
N PHE A 95 -18.76 -11.19 -14.02
CA PHE A 95 -17.41 -11.48 -14.48
C PHE A 95 -16.81 -12.79 -13.95
N GLN A 96 -17.45 -13.44 -12.97
CA GLN A 96 -17.07 -14.80 -12.56
C GLN A 96 -17.19 -15.78 -13.73
N ALA A 97 -18.14 -15.56 -14.65
CA ALA A 97 -18.28 -16.36 -15.87
C ALA A 97 -17.07 -16.20 -16.81
N VAL A 98 -16.50 -14.99 -16.91
CA VAL A 98 -15.30 -14.73 -17.72
C VAL A 98 -14.09 -15.45 -17.13
N ARG A 99 -13.89 -15.36 -15.80
CA ARG A 99 -12.83 -16.13 -15.11
C ARG A 99 -13.00 -17.63 -15.35
N ASP A 100 -14.20 -18.15 -15.11
CA ASP A 100 -14.50 -19.57 -15.28
C ASP A 100 -14.20 -20.07 -16.69
N TYR A 101 -14.52 -19.28 -17.72
CA TYR A 101 -14.18 -19.62 -19.10
C TYR A 101 -12.66 -19.76 -19.29
N TRP A 102 -11.87 -18.75 -18.89
CA TRP A 102 -10.43 -18.76 -19.11
C TRP A 102 -9.68 -19.82 -18.30
N GLU A 103 -10.17 -20.16 -17.12
CA GLU A 103 -9.57 -21.20 -16.27
C GLU A 103 -10.02 -22.61 -16.67
N LYS A 104 -11.28 -22.81 -17.03
CA LYS A 104 -11.87 -24.15 -17.18
C LYS A 104 -12.14 -24.54 -18.63
N ARG A 105 -12.44 -23.60 -19.53
CA ARG A 105 -12.88 -23.88 -20.91
C ARG A 105 -11.91 -23.51 -22.02
N ALA A 106 -11.19 -22.38 -21.90
CA ALA A 106 -10.26 -21.92 -22.93
C ALA A 106 -9.20 -23.00 -23.26
N ALA A 107 -8.82 -23.09 -24.55
CA ALA A 107 -7.78 -24.01 -25.01
C ALA A 107 -6.42 -23.66 -24.39
N ARG A 108 -6.09 -22.36 -24.39
CA ARG A 108 -4.96 -21.81 -23.63
C ARG A 108 -5.49 -21.23 -22.32
N LYS A 109 -5.12 -21.85 -21.20
CA LYS A 109 -5.52 -21.36 -19.87
C LYS A 109 -4.89 -20.01 -19.60
N ARG A 110 -5.67 -19.12 -19.00
CA ARG A 110 -5.21 -17.81 -18.55
C ARG A 110 -5.70 -17.55 -17.14
N ARG A 111 -4.83 -17.01 -16.29
CA ARG A 111 -5.20 -16.57 -14.96
C ARG A 111 -5.93 -15.24 -15.05
N VAL A 112 -7.20 -15.26 -14.66
CA VAL A 112 -8.07 -14.09 -14.66
C VAL A 112 -8.60 -13.89 -13.24
N LEU A 113 -8.46 -12.67 -12.72
CA LEU A 113 -8.95 -12.29 -11.41
C LEU A 113 -10.06 -11.27 -11.56
N VAL A 114 -10.98 -11.23 -10.60
CA VAL A 114 -11.99 -10.17 -10.46
C VAL A 114 -11.75 -9.52 -9.11
N SER A 115 -11.65 -8.20 -9.07
CA SER A 115 -11.32 -7.47 -7.85
C SER A 115 -12.03 -6.11 -7.82
N PRO A 116 -12.37 -5.57 -6.64
CA PRO A 116 -13.10 -4.32 -6.54
C PRO A 116 -12.22 -3.09 -6.81
N SER A 117 -10.89 -3.21 -6.74
CA SER A 117 -9.93 -2.13 -6.95
C SER A 117 -8.59 -2.64 -7.49
N ILE A 118 -7.76 -1.74 -8.06
CA ILE A 118 -6.40 -2.06 -8.52
C ILE A 118 -5.56 -2.64 -7.38
N GLU A 119 -5.61 -2.02 -6.19
CA GLU A 119 -4.91 -2.50 -4.98
C GLU A 119 -5.28 -3.95 -4.64
N ASP A 120 -6.58 -4.26 -4.61
CA ASP A 120 -7.05 -5.62 -4.36
C ASP A 120 -6.62 -6.58 -5.48
N GLY A 121 -6.57 -6.09 -6.71
CA GLY A 121 -6.08 -6.80 -7.89
C GLY A 121 -4.61 -7.19 -7.77
N ILE A 122 -3.73 -6.25 -7.37
CA ILE A 122 -2.29 -6.50 -7.17
C ILE A 122 -2.09 -7.54 -6.07
N ILE A 123 -2.77 -7.38 -4.93
CA ILE A 123 -2.65 -8.30 -3.79
C ILE A 123 -3.10 -9.71 -4.15
N SER A 124 -4.22 -9.82 -4.88
CA SER A 124 -4.78 -11.10 -5.36
C SER A 124 -3.93 -11.71 -6.46
N GLY A 125 -3.27 -10.88 -7.27
CA GLY A 125 -2.24 -11.26 -8.24
C GLY A 125 -1.10 -12.04 -7.59
N ASN A 126 -0.72 -11.66 -6.36
CA ASN A 126 0.30 -12.35 -5.56
C ASN A 126 1.63 -12.51 -6.32
N GLU A 127 2.04 -11.48 -7.06
CA GLU A 127 3.36 -11.43 -7.67
C GLU A 127 4.42 -11.21 -6.58
N ASN A 128 5.58 -11.85 -6.71
CA ASN A 128 6.68 -11.69 -5.76
C ASN A 128 7.49 -10.43 -6.05
N ASN A 129 6.88 -9.26 -5.78
CA ASN A 129 7.48 -7.95 -6.01
C ASN A 129 7.27 -7.01 -4.80
N GLU A 130 8.03 -5.91 -4.78
CA GLU A 130 8.07 -4.94 -3.68
C GLU A 130 6.69 -4.32 -3.44
N ARG A 131 5.99 -3.90 -4.50
CA ARG A 131 4.64 -3.31 -4.41
C ARG A 131 3.63 -4.23 -3.72
N THR A 132 3.64 -5.53 -4.04
CA THR A 132 2.72 -6.50 -3.42
C THR A 132 3.06 -6.70 -1.95
N ALA A 133 4.35 -6.73 -1.60
CA ALA A 133 4.80 -6.86 -0.21
C ALA A 133 4.42 -5.63 0.62
N GLU A 134 4.60 -4.43 0.08
CA GLU A 134 4.22 -3.19 0.73
C GLU A 134 2.70 -3.10 0.96
N LEU A 135 1.89 -3.35 -0.07
CA LEU A 135 0.44 -3.33 0.05
C LEU A 135 -0.08 -4.32 1.10
N ARG A 136 0.53 -5.51 1.21
CA ARG A 136 0.21 -6.47 2.27
C ARG A 136 0.55 -5.96 3.66
N ARG A 137 1.71 -5.31 3.80
CA ARG A 137 2.13 -4.70 5.07
C ARG A 137 1.14 -3.62 5.48
N LEU A 138 0.76 -2.72 4.57
CA LEU A 138 -0.16 -1.62 4.85
C LEU A 138 -1.59 -2.09 5.16
N ARG A 139 -2.05 -3.19 4.56
CA ARG A 139 -3.35 -3.80 4.86
C ARG A 139 -3.34 -4.75 6.05
N GLN A 140 -2.22 -4.91 6.75
CA GLN A 140 -2.16 -5.74 7.93
C GLN A 140 -3.20 -5.25 8.96
N LYS A 141 -4.11 -6.14 9.36
CA LYS A 141 -5.10 -5.81 10.39
C LYS A 141 -4.40 -5.71 11.74
N LEU A 142 -4.30 -4.49 12.25
CA LEU A 142 -3.80 -4.21 13.58
C LEU A 142 -4.94 -4.14 14.58
N GLY A 143 -4.73 -4.66 15.80
CA GLY A 143 -5.69 -4.50 16.89
C GLY A 143 -5.74 -3.04 17.32
N ILE A 144 -6.89 -2.39 17.20
CA ILE A 144 -7.06 -0.95 17.52
C ILE A 144 -6.56 -0.63 18.93
N GLY A 145 -6.92 -1.45 19.93
CA GLY A 145 -6.50 -1.25 21.32
C GLY A 145 -4.99 -1.40 21.53
N ALA A 146 -4.36 -2.39 20.89
CA ALA A 146 -2.90 -2.56 20.94
C ALA A 146 -2.19 -1.39 20.23
N TYR A 147 -2.70 -0.96 19.08
CA TYR A 147 -2.17 0.20 18.35
C TYR A 147 -2.27 1.48 19.19
N TYR A 148 -3.43 1.75 19.78
CA TYR A 148 -3.63 2.92 20.65
C TYR A 148 -2.75 2.87 21.91
N SER A 149 -2.55 1.68 22.49
CA SER A 149 -1.68 1.50 23.65
C SER A 149 -0.22 1.82 23.31
N ASN A 150 0.26 1.36 22.15
CA ASN A 150 1.60 1.69 21.65
C ASN A 150 1.73 3.20 21.40
N TYR A 151 0.77 3.81 20.71
CA TYR A 151 0.73 5.25 20.48
C TYR A 151 0.75 6.06 21.78
N LYS A 152 -0.03 5.64 22.78
CA LYS A 152 -0.06 6.30 24.09
C LYS A 152 1.30 6.20 24.78
N GLU A 153 1.98 5.05 24.68
CA GLU A 153 3.29 4.85 25.26
C GLU A 153 4.37 5.67 24.55
N GLU A 154 4.37 5.72 23.22
CA GLU A 154 5.25 6.60 22.43
C GLU A 154 5.06 8.07 22.81
N LYS A 155 3.80 8.52 22.95
CA LYS A 155 3.49 9.88 23.40
C LYS A 155 3.94 10.14 24.84
N ARG A 156 3.82 9.15 25.72
CA ARG A 156 4.31 9.22 27.11
C ARG A 156 5.82 9.37 27.13
N ILE A 157 6.55 8.50 26.42
CA ILE A 157 8.01 8.54 26.31
C ILE A 157 8.47 9.91 25.80
N ARG A 158 7.85 10.41 24.72
CA ARG A 158 8.15 11.74 24.17
C ARG A 158 7.99 12.85 25.19
N THR A 159 6.89 12.82 25.97
CA THR A 159 6.64 13.82 27.02
C THR A 159 7.70 13.76 28.13
N VAL A 160 8.13 12.56 28.52
CA VAL A 160 9.19 12.39 29.53
C VAL A 160 10.53 12.89 29.00
N LEU A 161 10.88 12.56 27.75
CA LEU A 161 12.11 13.03 27.13
C LEU A 161 12.16 14.56 27.04
N GLN A 162 11.06 15.20 26.63
CA GLN A 162 10.98 16.67 26.59
C GLN A 162 11.28 17.30 27.95
N LYS A 163 10.72 16.76 29.03
CA LYS A 163 10.99 17.25 30.39
C LYS A 163 12.43 16.99 30.85
N LEU A 164 13.00 15.83 30.51
CA LEU A 164 14.35 15.46 30.94
C LEU A 164 15.44 16.33 30.30
N PHE A 165 15.20 16.81 29.08
CA PHE A 165 16.18 17.54 28.29
C PHE A 165 15.80 19.01 28.05
N GLU A 166 14.77 19.51 28.71
CA GLU A 166 14.37 20.93 28.68
C GLU A 166 15.54 21.83 29.13
N GLY A 167 15.86 22.85 28.34
CA GLY A 167 16.96 23.77 28.61
C GLY A 167 18.36 23.18 28.42
N THR A 168 18.48 21.95 27.92
CA THR A 168 19.76 21.31 27.61
C THR A 168 20.13 21.45 26.13
N GLU A 169 21.40 21.21 25.78
CA GLU A 169 21.83 21.16 24.38
C GLU A 169 21.14 20.05 23.55
N PHE A 170 20.45 19.11 24.21
CA PHE A 170 19.77 17.98 23.58
C PHE A 170 18.27 18.21 23.33
N GLU A 171 17.71 19.35 23.76
CA GLU A 171 16.29 19.68 23.60
C GLU A 171 15.82 19.64 22.14
N SER A 172 16.69 20.03 21.21
CA SER A 172 16.40 19.99 19.78
C SER A 172 16.54 18.60 19.15
N ARG A 173 17.09 17.62 19.89
CA ARG A 173 17.41 16.26 19.40
C ARG A 173 16.56 15.16 20.03
N ILE A 174 15.41 15.52 20.61
CA ILE A 174 14.48 14.58 21.27
C ILE A 174 14.06 13.43 20.36
N GLU A 175 13.83 13.70 19.08
CA GLU A 175 13.42 12.66 18.12
C GLU A 175 14.50 11.59 17.93
N GLU A 176 15.77 11.99 17.86
CA GLU A 176 16.90 11.06 17.76
C GLU A 176 17.05 10.22 19.03
N ILE A 177 16.84 10.84 20.20
CA ILE A 177 16.87 10.16 21.49
C ILE A 177 15.71 9.17 21.61
N GLN A 178 14.52 9.54 21.15
CA GLN A 178 13.34 8.70 21.15
C GLN A 178 13.54 7.47 20.25
N ASN A 179 13.97 7.68 19.00
CA ASN A 179 14.27 6.60 18.05
C ASN A 179 15.37 5.64 18.53
N MET A 180 16.28 6.13 19.37
CA MET A 180 17.33 5.31 19.97
C MET A 180 16.79 4.31 20.99
N ILE A 181 15.79 4.68 21.78
CA ILE A 181 15.24 3.86 22.87
C ILE A 181 13.97 3.10 22.47
N GLU A 182 13.26 3.55 21.45
CA GLU A 182 12.06 2.89 20.90
C GLU A 182 12.41 1.80 19.86
N GLY A 183 11.50 0.83 19.65
CA GLY A 183 11.72 -0.33 18.77
C GLY A 183 11.86 -1.70 19.49
N LYS A 184 11.73 -2.78 18.71
CA LYS A 184 11.60 -4.17 19.22
C LYS A 184 12.91 -4.80 19.73
N GLU A 185 14.07 -4.30 19.32
CA GLU A 185 15.39 -4.89 19.67
C GLU A 185 16.35 -3.85 20.28
N LYS A 186 15.96 -3.25 21.40
CA LYS A 186 16.79 -2.24 22.08
C LYS A 186 17.14 -2.69 23.50
N SER A 187 18.26 -3.41 23.64
CA SER A 187 18.84 -3.72 24.95
C SER A 187 19.59 -2.52 25.53
N ALA A 188 19.83 -2.52 26.84
CA ALA A 188 20.62 -1.47 27.50
C ALA A 188 21.99 -1.24 26.83
N LYS A 189 22.63 -2.31 26.33
CA LYS A 189 23.89 -2.26 25.57
C LYS A 189 23.71 -1.56 24.22
N ILE A 190 22.63 -1.86 23.49
CA ILE A 190 22.34 -1.24 22.18
C ILE A 190 22.04 0.25 22.36
N ILE A 191 21.27 0.61 23.39
CA ILE A 191 20.97 2.01 23.71
C ILE A 191 22.27 2.75 24.01
N TYR A 192 23.11 2.22 24.90
CA TYR A 192 24.42 2.79 25.24
C TYR A 192 25.29 3.04 23.99
N LEU A 193 25.50 2.02 23.16
CA LEU A 193 26.31 2.15 21.94
C LEU A 193 25.72 3.16 20.95
N SER A 194 24.40 3.22 20.84
CA SER A 194 23.71 4.18 19.98
C SER A 194 23.88 5.61 20.50
N SER A 195 23.84 5.83 21.82
CA SER A 195 24.07 7.15 22.43
C SER A 195 25.47 7.66 22.12
N LEU A 196 26.49 6.80 22.28
CA LEU A 196 27.87 7.17 21.96
C LEU A 196 28.06 7.51 20.47
N ARG A 197 27.39 6.76 19.58
CA ARG A 197 27.48 6.99 18.13
C ARG A 197 26.82 8.30 17.70
N LEU A 198 25.65 8.63 18.26
CA LEU A 198 24.84 9.79 17.84
C LEU A 198 25.29 11.11 18.47
N PHE A 199 25.84 11.06 19.69
CA PHE A 199 26.17 12.24 20.48
C PHE A 199 27.67 12.32 20.83
N GLY A 200 28.48 11.33 20.47
CA GLY A 200 29.88 11.25 20.87
C GLY A 200 30.07 10.76 22.31
N ARG A 201 31.32 10.60 22.75
CA ARG A 201 31.62 9.88 24.00
C ARG A 201 31.12 10.58 25.26
N LYS A 202 31.33 11.89 25.38
CA LYS A 202 30.95 12.68 26.56
C LYS A 202 29.42 12.86 26.63
N ASN A 203 28.87 13.48 25.59
CA ASN A 203 27.45 13.81 25.52
C ASN A 203 26.57 12.55 25.39
N GLY A 204 27.04 11.51 24.69
CA GLY A 204 26.33 10.22 24.63
C GLY A 204 26.26 9.50 25.97
N LEU A 205 27.31 9.61 26.81
CA LEU A 205 27.27 9.06 28.16
C LEU A 205 26.30 9.84 29.05
N GLU A 206 26.24 11.16 28.91
CA GLU A 206 25.29 12.02 29.60
C GLU A 206 23.84 11.68 29.23
N VAL A 207 23.51 11.64 27.93
CA VAL A 207 22.18 11.26 27.43
C VAL A 207 21.79 9.86 27.95
N TYR A 208 22.68 8.88 27.85
CA TYR A 208 22.43 7.52 28.35
C TYR A 208 22.13 7.50 29.85
N ASN A 209 22.93 8.21 30.65
CA ASN A 209 22.78 8.24 32.11
C ASN A 209 21.52 8.99 32.55
N THR A 210 21.15 10.07 31.85
CA THR A 210 19.90 10.81 32.11
C THR A 210 18.68 9.93 31.85
N ILE A 211 18.68 9.19 30.73
CA ILE A 211 17.62 8.23 30.41
C ILE A 211 17.59 7.10 31.43
N LYS A 212 18.74 6.51 31.74
CA LYS A 212 18.85 5.39 32.68
C LYS A 212 18.40 5.78 34.09
N SER A 213 18.65 7.02 34.52
CA SER A 213 18.24 7.51 35.83
C SER A 213 16.73 7.82 35.90
N SER A 214 16.02 7.86 34.77
CA SER A 214 14.57 8.10 34.73
C SER A 214 13.79 6.82 35.01
N GLY A 215 13.25 6.71 36.23
CA GLY A 215 12.37 5.60 36.62
C GLY A 215 11.08 5.52 35.78
N GLU A 216 10.68 6.62 35.14
CA GLU A 216 9.53 6.65 34.22
C GLU A 216 9.83 6.00 32.86
N LEU A 217 11.09 6.00 32.41
CA LEU A 217 11.52 5.33 31.19
C LEU A 217 11.92 3.86 31.43
N GLN A 218 12.36 3.51 32.64
CA GLN A 218 12.67 2.12 33.02
C GLN A 218 11.44 1.22 33.12
N ARG A 219 10.25 1.76 33.43
CA ARG A 219 9.01 0.96 33.47
C ARG A 219 8.48 0.59 32.07
N ALA A 220 8.96 1.24 31.02
CA ALA A 220 8.48 1.08 29.63
C ALA A 220 9.07 -0.14 28.92
N LYS A 221 10.30 -0.52 29.30
CA LYS A 221 11.07 -1.62 28.74
C LYS A 221 11.96 -2.12 29.86
N GLY A 222 12.03 -3.42 30.09
CA GLY A 222 12.94 -4.02 31.06
C GLY A 222 14.41 -3.66 30.77
N ILE A 223 14.82 -2.49 31.27
CA ILE A 223 16.17 -1.93 31.30
C ILE A 223 16.73 -2.15 32.69
#